data_AF-A0A2Z6MG78-F1
#
_entry.id   AF-A0A2Z6MG78-F1
#
_cell.length_a   1.000
_cell.length_b   1.000
_cell.length_c   1.000
_cell.angle_alpha   90.00
_cell.angle_beta   90.00
_cell.angle_gamma   90.00
#
_symmetry.space_group_name_H-M   'P 1'
#
loop_
_entity.id
_entity.type
_entity.pdbx_description
1 polymer ?
#
loop_
_entity_poly.entity_id
_entity_poly.type
_entity_poly.pdbx_seq_one_letter_code
_entity_poly.pdbx_strand_id
1 'polypeptide(L)'
;MGDSQENIKGKSRDKNYVSWTMEETNELLHLLVDAINRGLCNTNGLLSKQNVERIILPRLNDKTKSLKNYSHYLSRMKWFKNQYNMTSTLMRHNSGFG
;
A
#
# COMPACT_ATOMS: atom_id res chain seq x y z
N MET A 1 -4.34 27.86 31.33
CA MET A 1 -5.28 27.58 30.23
C MET A 1 -4.45 27.17 29.03
N GLY A 2 -4.54 25.90 28.64
CA GLY A 2 -3.84 25.34 27.49
C GLY A 2 -4.77 24.27 26.93
N ASP A 3 -5.27 24.56 25.74
CA ASP A 3 -6.42 23.95 25.12
C ASP A 3 -6.26 22.45 24.81
N SER A 4 -7.18 21.68 25.37
CA SER A 4 -7.99 20.66 24.69
C SER A 4 -7.33 19.92 23.52
N GLN A 5 -6.63 18.82 23.83
CA GLN A 5 -6.42 17.74 22.87
C GLN A 5 -7.64 16.80 22.92
N GLU A 6 -8.71 17.21 22.23
CA GLU A 6 -9.91 16.41 22.08
C GLU A 6 -9.78 15.45 20.89
N ASN A 7 -9.96 14.17 21.21
CA ASN A 7 -10.84 13.26 20.49
C ASN A 7 -10.35 12.69 19.13
N ILE A 8 -9.79 11.48 19.21
CA ILE A 8 -10.05 10.45 18.19
C ILE A 8 -10.64 9.22 18.90
N LYS A 9 -11.89 9.34 19.36
CA LYS A 9 -12.73 8.20 19.72
C LYS A 9 -13.52 7.77 18.48
N GLY A 10 -13.28 6.54 18.04
CA GLY A 10 -14.28 5.76 17.31
C GLY A 10 -14.10 5.66 15.81
N LYS A 11 -13.50 4.55 15.37
CA LYS A 11 -14.11 3.69 14.34
C LYS A 11 -13.63 2.28 14.60
N SER A 12 -14.59 1.39 14.83
CA SER A 12 -14.42 -0.05 14.97
C SER A 12 -13.26 -0.53 14.11
N ARG A 13 -12.15 -0.96 14.74
CA ARG A 13 -11.05 -1.61 14.02
C ARG A 13 -11.63 -2.90 13.48
N ASP A 14 -11.96 -2.87 12.20
CA ASP A 14 -12.29 -4.02 11.39
C ASP A 14 -11.32 -5.14 11.77
N LYS A 15 -11.82 -6.17 12.45
CA LYS A 15 -11.01 -7.21 13.13
C LYS A 15 -10.18 -8.06 12.14
N ASN A 16 -10.17 -7.70 10.86
CA ASN A 16 -9.45 -8.36 9.78
C ASN A 16 -8.48 -7.45 9.02
N TYR A 17 -8.20 -6.22 9.50
CA TYR A 17 -7.12 -5.43 8.90
C TYR A 17 -5.77 -6.02 9.30
N VAL A 18 -5.17 -6.82 8.41
CA VAL A 18 -3.79 -7.27 8.59
C VAL A 18 -2.87 -6.06 8.60
N SER A 19 -2.22 -5.85 9.74
CA SER A 19 -1.20 -4.81 9.90
C SER A 19 -0.06 -5.03 8.90
N TRP A 20 0.34 -3.95 8.23
CA TRP A 20 1.52 -3.88 7.38
C TRP A 20 2.56 -3.04 8.09
N THR A 21 3.73 -3.62 8.32
CA THR A 21 4.92 -2.91 8.74
C THR A 21 5.48 -2.07 7.59
N MET A 22 6.32 -1.10 7.93
CA MET A 22 6.99 -0.28 6.92
C MET A 22 7.95 -1.12 6.07
N GLU A 23 8.61 -2.11 6.68
CA GLU A 23 9.48 -3.05 5.97
C GLU A 23 8.70 -3.85 4.91
N GLU A 24 7.56 -4.45 5.28
CA GLU A 24 6.71 -5.18 4.34
C GLU A 24 6.17 -4.29 3.23
N THR A 25 5.89 -3.03 3.55
CA THR A 25 5.41 -2.05 2.57
C THR A 25 6.47 -1.71 1.55
N ASN A 26 7.68 -1.39 2.03
CA ASN A 26 8.80 -1.02 1.18
C ASN A 26 9.19 -2.20 0.30
N GLU A 27 9.25 -3.40 0.86
CA GLU A 27 9.57 -4.59 0.09
C GLU A 27 8.53 -4.85 -1.00
N LEU A 28 7.24 -4.75 -0.67
CA LEU A 28 6.19 -4.88 -1.67
C LEU A 28 6.35 -3.85 -2.79
N LEU A 29 6.67 -2.59 -2.47
CA LEU A 29 6.90 -1.55 -3.47
C LEU A 29 8.10 -1.89 -4.38
N HIS A 30 9.23 -2.33 -3.80
CA HIS A 30 10.40 -2.74 -4.56
C HIS A 30 10.10 -3.91 -5.51
N LEU A 31 9.39 -4.94 -5.02
CA LEU A 31 9.00 -6.10 -5.83
C LEU A 31 8.06 -5.72 -6.97
N LEU A 32 7.16 -4.76 -6.76
CA LEU A 32 6.28 -4.25 -7.80
C LEU A 32 7.07 -3.54 -8.90
N VAL A 33 8.02 -2.66 -8.53
CA VAL A 33 8.88 -1.96 -9.48
C VAL A 33 9.75 -2.95 -10.27
N ASP A 34 10.37 -3.92 -9.59
CA ASP A 34 11.14 -4.99 -10.23
C ASP A 34 10.29 -5.78 -11.24
N ALA A 35 9.07 -6.14 -10.88
CA ALA A 35 8.19 -6.89 -11.77
C ALA A 35 7.73 -6.09 -13.00
N ILE A 36 7.48 -4.79 -12.83
CA ILE A 36 7.19 -3.87 -13.95
C ILE A 36 8.40 -3.78 -14.88
N ASN A 37 9.60 -3.58 -14.33
CA ASN A 37 10.84 -3.49 -15.11
C ASN A 37 11.15 -4.78 -15.88
N ARG A 38 10.71 -5.95 -15.37
CA ARG A 38 10.82 -7.25 -16.05
C ARG A 38 9.73 -7.51 -17.10
N GLY A 39 8.80 -6.57 -17.32
CA GLY A 39 7.71 -6.74 -18.27
C GLY A 39 6.64 -7.74 -17.82
N LEU A 40 6.49 -7.98 -16.51
CA LEU A 40 5.50 -8.92 -15.96
C LEU A 40 4.08 -8.33 -15.88
N CYS A 41 3.91 -7.08 -16.28
CA CYS A 41 2.61 -6.44 -16.39
C CYS A 41 1.92 -6.82 -17.70
N ASN A 42 0.59 -6.90 -17.66
CA ASN A 42 -0.21 -7.07 -18.86
C ASN A 42 -0.20 -5.80 -19.74
N THR A 43 -0.87 -5.84 -20.88
CA THR A 43 -1.04 -4.71 -21.82
C THR A 43 -1.62 -3.45 -21.19
N ASN A 44 -2.29 -3.58 -20.04
CA ASN A 44 -2.89 -2.47 -19.29
C ASN A 44 -1.97 -1.96 -18.17
N GLY A 45 -0.72 -2.42 -18.12
CA GLY A 45 0.25 -2.04 -17.08
C GLY A 45 -0.01 -2.66 -15.71
N LEU A 46 -0.92 -3.65 -15.62
CA LEU A 46 -1.32 -4.28 -14.36
C LEU A 46 -0.73 -5.69 -14.21
N LEU A 47 -0.26 -5.98 -13.00
CA LEU A 47 0.14 -7.34 -12.63
C LEU A 47 -1.09 -8.25 -12.54
N SER A 48 -1.07 -9.35 -13.29
CA SER A 48 -2.08 -10.41 -13.17
C SER A 48 -2.06 -11.01 -11.76
N LYS A 49 -3.24 -11.42 -11.27
CA LYS A 49 -3.38 -12.16 -10.00
C LYS A 49 -2.39 -13.32 -9.90
N GLN A 50 -2.23 -14.07 -11.00
CA GLN A 50 -1.30 -15.21 -11.06
C GLN A 50 0.16 -14.79 -10.81
N ASN A 51 0.59 -13.67 -11.39
CA ASN A 51 1.95 -13.15 -11.20
C ASN A 51 2.15 -12.65 -9.77
N VAL A 52 1.12 -12.03 -9.18
CA VAL A 52 1.16 -11.62 -7.76
C VAL A 52 1.32 -12.84 -6.85
N GLU A 53 0.50 -13.87 -7.04
CA GLU A 53 0.52 -15.07 -6.20
C GLU A 53 1.77 -15.93 -6.39
N ARG A 54 2.35 -15.98 -7.60
CA ARG A 54 3.52 -16.83 -7.89
C ARG A 54 4.87 -16.15 -7.73
N ILE A 55 4.93 -14.81 -7.86
CA ILE A 55 6.20 -14.08 -7.94
C ILE A 55 6.32 -13.11 -6.77
N ILE A 56 5.32 -12.26 -6.57
CA ILE A 56 5.39 -11.17 -5.60
C ILE A 56 5.23 -11.71 -4.18
N LEU A 57 4.13 -12.42 -3.91
CA LEU A 57 3.80 -12.90 -2.57
C LEU A 57 4.84 -13.88 -1.99
N PRO A 58 5.37 -14.86 -2.75
CA PRO A 58 6.38 -15.77 -2.20
C PRO A 58 7.66 -15.05 -1.80
N ARG A 59 8.14 -14.10 -2.63
CA ARG A 59 9.35 -13.32 -2.32
C ARG A 59 9.14 -12.40 -1.12
N LEU A 60 7.98 -11.71 -1.08
CA LEU A 60 7.62 -10.85 0.04
C LEU A 60 7.58 -11.65 1.34
N ASN A 61 6.84 -12.76 1.35
CA ASN A 61 6.64 -13.60 2.52
C ASN A 61 7.94 -14.23 3.01
N ASP A 62 8.82 -14.66 2.10
CA ASP A 62 10.12 -15.20 2.46
C ASP A 62 11.02 -14.14 3.11
N LYS A 63 11.04 -12.92 2.58
CA LYS A 63 11.90 -11.86 3.11
C LYS A 63 11.41 -11.31 4.44
N THR A 64 10.11 -11.03 4.57
CA THR A 64 9.52 -10.39 5.75
C THR A 64 8.99 -11.41 6.77
N LYS A 65 9.23 -12.71 6.52
CA LYS A 65 8.76 -13.85 7.33
C LYS A 65 7.27 -13.74 7.70
N SER A 66 6.47 -13.29 6.75
CA SER A 66 5.04 -13.00 6.92
C SER A 66 4.18 -13.86 6.00
N LEU A 67 2.90 -14.04 6.35
CA LEU A 67 1.95 -14.82 5.54
C LEU A 67 0.93 -13.91 4.85
N LYS A 68 1.38 -13.14 3.84
CA LYS A 68 0.47 -12.34 3.02
C LYS A 68 -0.15 -13.18 1.91
N ASN A 69 -1.44 -12.95 1.67
CA ASN A 69 -2.19 -13.54 0.57
C ASN A 69 -2.66 -12.44 -0.40
N TYR A 70 -3.33 -12.84 -1.47
CA TYR A 70 -3.79 -11.90 -2.49
C TYR A 70 -4.79 -10.85 -1.96
N SER A 71 -5.61 -11.19 -0.97
CA SER A 71 -6.54 -10.24 -0.33
C SER A 71 -5.78 -9.13 0.43
N HIS A 72 -4.72 -9.52 1.15
CA HIS A 72 -3.84 -8.56 1.83
C HIS A 72 -3.15 -7.64 0.82
N TYR A 73 -2.67 -8.19 -0.30
CA TYR A 73 -2.10 -7.41 -1.40
C TYR A 73 -3.08 -6.38 -1.95
N LEU A 74 -4.32 -6.77 -2.28
CA LEU A 74 -5.34 -5.84 -2.78
C LEU A 74 -5.62 -4.70 -1.80
N SER A 75 -5.71 -5.03 -0.51
CA SER A 75 -5.89 -4.05 0.55
C SER A 75 -4.72 -3.06 0.60
N ARG A 76 -3.50 -3.53 0.37
CA ARG A 76 -2.31 -2.67 0.34
C ARG A 76 -2.22 -1.82 -0.91
N MET A 77 -2.61 -2.33 -2.07
CA MET A 77 -2.71 -1.54 -3.30
C MET A 77 -3.71 -0.39 -3.17
N LYS A 78 -4.85 -0.62 -2.51
CA LYS A 78 -5.82 0.45 -2.19
C LYS A 78 -5.20 1.52 -1.29
N TRP A 79 -4.39 1.10 -0.30
CA TRP A 79 -3.67 2.03 0.56
C TRP A 79 -2.64 2.86 -0.23
N PHE A 80 -1.84 2.26 -1.12
CA PHE A 80 -0.89 2.99 -1.97
C PHE A 80 -1.58 4.06 -2.82
N LYS A 81 -2.71 3.72 -3.46
CA LYS A 81 -3.49 4.67 -4.25
C LYS A 81 -4.02 5.82 -3.38
N ASN A 82 -4.49 5.51 -2.17
CA ASN A 82 -4.97 6.54 -1.24
C ASN A 82 -3.83 7.49 -0.83
N GLN A 83 -2.65 6.96 -0.49
CA GLN A 83 -1.50 7.80 -0.16
C GLN A 83 -1.14 8.74 -1.31
N TYR A 84 -1.03 8.22 -2.53
CA TYR A 84 -0.76 9.03 -3.72
C TYR A 84 -1.80 10.14 -3.92
N ASN A 85 -3.08 9.80 -3.79
CA ASN A 85 -4.16 10.78 -3.94
C ASN A 85 -4.09 11.87 -2.87
N MET A 86 -3.80 11.52 -1.62
CA MET A 86 -3.65 12.49 -0.54
C MET A 86 -2.47 13.44 -0.80
N THR A 87 -1.31 12.90 -1.20
CA THR A 87 -0.14 13.72 -1.52
C THR A 87 -0.35 14.60 -2.74
N SER A 88 -0.98 14.07 -3.80
CA SER A 88 -1.29 14.82 -5.01
C SER A 88 -2.30 15.95 -4.74
N THR A 89 -3.33 15.67 -3.94
CA THR A 89 -4.33 16.67 -3.53
C THR A 89 -3.68 17.79 -2.70
N LEU A 90 -2.79 17.45 -1.78
CA LEU A 90 -2.04 18.44 -0.99
C LEU A 90 -1.16 19.33 -1.88
N MET A 91 -0.40 18.72 -2.81
CA MET A 91 0.44 19.48 -3.74
C MET A 91 -0.36 20.39 -4.67
N ARG A 92 -1.55 19.97 -5.11
CA ARG A 92 -2.43 20.75 -5.98
C ARG A 92 -3.01 22.00 -5.30
N HIS A 93 -3.27 21.95 -3.99
CA HIS A 93 -3.86 23.07 -3.25
C HIS A 93 -2.82 23.96 -2.53
N ASN A 94 -1.56 23.50 -2.43
CA ASN A 94 -0.47 24.31 -1.86
C ASN A 94 0.11 25.37 -2.81
N SER A 95 -0.38 25.48 -4.05
CA SER A 95 0.07 26.48 -5.04
C SER A 95 -0.73 27.79 -5.01
N GLY A 96 -1.46 28.07 -3.92
CA GLY A 96 -2.46 29.15 -3.83
C GLY A 96 -2.20 30.23 -2.77
N PHE A 97 -0.96 30.42 -2.31
CA PHE A 97 -0.58 31.63 -1.58
C PHE A 97 -0.04 32.65 -2.59
N GLY A 98 -0.94 33.53 -3.06
CA GLY A 98 -0.64 34.74 -3.81
C GLY A 98 -1.25 35.93 -3.10
#